data_AF-A0A7B2J7H3-F1
#
_entry.id   AF-A0A7B2J7H3-F1
#
_cell.length_a   1.000
_cell.length_b   1.000
_cell.length_c   1.000
_cell.angle_alpha   90.00
_cell.angle_beta   90.00
_cell.angle_gamma   90.00
#
_symmetry.space_group_name_H-M   'P 1'
#
loop_
_entity.id
_entity.type
_entity.pdbx_description
1 polymer ?
#
loop_
_entity_poly.entity_id
_entity_poly.type
_entity_poly.pdbx_seq_one_letter_code
_entity_poly.pdbx_strand_id
1 'polypeptide(L)' 'MMSDTTLSHPEVVSGHTDVTYSTSVCHVLAVRKSILLQIDTLIRQLAEISVLTESIGGKTGLNWSRKQGFRCGCWLIE' A
#
# COMPACT_ATOMS: atom_id res chain seq x y z
N MET A 1 -58.56 -34.33 -0.36
CA MET A 1 -57.26 -34.60 -0.99
C MET A 1 -56.44 -33.32 -0.96
N MET A 2 -55.17 -33.47 -0.58
CA MET A 2 -54.01 -32.57 -0.80
C MET A 2 -54.06 -31.87 -2.17
N SER A 3 -53.37 -30.76 -2.47
CA SER A 3 -52.58 -29.73 -1.80
C SER A 3 -52.19 -28.84 -2.97
N ASP A 4 -52.40 -27.53 -2.95
CA ASP A 4 -51.68 -26.65 -3.87
C ASP A 4 -51.51 -25.29 -3.21
N THR A 5 -50.64 -25.28 -2.20
CA THR A 5 -49.95 -24.05 -1.82
C THR A 5 -49.01 -23.74 -2.98
N THR A 6 -49.51 -23.00 -3.97
CA THR A 6 -48.71 -22.42 -5.05
C THR A 6 -47.53 -21.69 -4.42
N LEU A 7 -46.38 -22.33 -4.50
CA LEU A 7 -45.09 -21.79 -4.13
C LEU A 7 -44.90 -20.52 -4.97
N SER A 8 -45.11 -19.35 -4.36
CA SER A 8 -44.79 -18.08 -5.00
C SER A 8 -43.29 -18.09 -5.29
N HIS A 9 -43.02 -18.26 -6.58
CA HIS A 9 -41.71 -18.28 -7.20
C HIS A 9 -40.78 -17.19 -6.64
N PRO A 10 -39.55 -17.51 -6.20
CA PRO A 10 -38.61 -16.53 -5.65
C PRO A 10 -37.90 -15.73 -6.75
N GLU A 11 -38.61 -15.29 -7.80
CA GLU A 11 -37.97 -14.57 -8.92
C GLU A 11 -37.41 -13.22 -8.47
N VAL A 12 -38.15 -12.54 -7.60
CA VAL A 12 -37.81 -11.23 -7.05
C VAL A 12 -36.59 -11.30 -6.13
N VAL A 13 -36.39 -12.42 -5.43
CA VAL A 13 -35.25 -12.61 -4.53
C VAL A 13 -33.97 -12.89 -5.32
N SER A 14 -34.04 -13.63 -6.43
CA SER A 14 -32.86 -13.90 -7.27
C SER A 14 -32.29 -12.63 -7.91
N GLY A 15 -33.16 -11.75 -8.45
CA GLY A 15 -32.73 -10.49 -9.06
C GLY A 15 -32.12 -9.50 -8.06
N HIS A 16 -32.67 -9.43 -6.84
CA HIS A 16 -32.08 -8.61 -5.78
C HIS A 16 -30.73 -9.16 -5.30
N THR A 17 -30.59 -10.48 -5.24
CA THR A 17 -29.34 -11.15 -4.83
C THR A 17 -28.24 -10.98 -5.88
N ASP A 18 -28.57 -11.03 -7.18
CA ASP A 18 -27.62 -10.76 -8.26
C ASP A 18 -27.17 -9.30 -8.31
N VAL A 19 -28.09 -8.34 -8.10
CA VAL A 19 -27.75 -6.91 -8.04
C VAL A 19 -26.87 -6.58 -6.83
N THR A 20 -27.14 -7.20 -5.67
CA THR A 20 -26.32 -7.01 -4.47
C THR A 20 -24.95 -7.69 -4.59
N TYR A 21 -24.88 -8.89 -5.17
CA TYR A 21 -23.59 -9.55 -5.46
C TYR A 21 -22.78 -8.75 -6.48
N SER A 22 -23.39 -8.33 -7.60
CA SER A 22 -22.75 -7.49 -8.62
C SER A 22 -22.24 -6.16 -8.03
N THR A 23 -23.02 -5.51 -7.17
CA THR A 23 -22.59 -4.30 -6.45
C THR A 23 -21.41 -4.57 -5.52
N SER A 24 -21.47 -5.67 -4.75
CA SER A 24 -20.37 -6.06 -3.85
C SER A 24 -19.08 -6.39 -4.61
N VAL A 25 -19.18 -7.08 -5.76
CA VAL A 25 -18.05 -7.41 -6.63
C VAL A 25 -17.46 -6.15 -7.25
N CYS A 26 -18.30 -5.24 -7.77
CA CYS A 26 -17.83 -3.97 -8.32
C CYS A 26 -17.11 -3.12 -7.27
N HIS A 27 -17.63 -3.07 -6.04
CA HIS A 27 -17.00 -2.37 -4.93
C HIS A 27 -15.64 -2.98 -4.58
N VAL A 28 -15.55 -4.31 -4.45
CA VAL A 28 -14.27 -5.01 -4.19
C VAL A 28 -13.26 -4.73 -5.30
N LEU A 29 -13.68 -4.77 -6.56
CA LEU A 29 -12.79 -4.46 -7.68
C LEU A 29 -12.31 -3.00 -7.66
N ALA A 30 -13.18 -2.05 -7.34
CA ALA A 30 -12.82 -0.64 -7.23
C ALA A 30 -11.82 -0.39 -6.09
N VAL A 31 -12.06 -0.97 -4.91
CA VAL A 31 -11.16 -0.89 -3.75
C VAL A 31 -9.80 -1.54 -4.05
N ARG A 32 -9.78 -2.72 -4.68
CA ARG A 32 -8.51 -3.36 -5.07
C ARG A 32 -7.72 -2.49 -6.04
N LYS A 33 -8.38 -1.92 -7.05
CA LYS A 33 -7.73 -1.00 -8.00
C LYS A 33 -7.13 0.22 -7.30
N SER A 34 -7.86 0.83 -6.35
CA SER A 34 -7.35 2.00 -5.63
C SER A 34 -6.18 1.65 -4.71
N ILE A 35 -6.19 0.48 -4.06
CA ILE A 35 -5.07 0.00 -3.23
C ILE A 35 -3.84 -0.28 -4.10
N LEU A 36 -4.00 -0.91 -5.26
CA LEU A 36 -2.88 -1.19 -6.16
C LEU A 36 -2.20 0.11 -6.65
N LEU A 37 -2.99 1.15 -6.95
CA LEU A 37 -2.45 2.47 -7.30
C LEU A 37 -1.68 3.12 -6.14
N GLN A 38 -2.16 2.97 -4.90
CA GLN A 38 -1.46 3.47 -3.72
C GLN A 38 -0.13 2.74 -3.48
N ILE A 39 -0.11 1.41 -3.61
CA ILE A 39 1.13 0.62 -3.49
C ILE A 39 2.15 1.05 -4.54
N ASP A 40 1.72 1.19 -5.79
CA ASP A 40 2.58 1.65 -6.88
C ASP A 40 3.15 3.06 -6.63
N THR A 41 2.34 3.97 -6.09
CA THR A 41 2.80 5.31 -5.67
C THR A 41 3.89 5.22 -4.60
N LEU A 42 3.69 4.39 -3.57
CA LEU A 42 4.68 4.19 -2.50
C LEU A 42 5.99 3.60 -3.02
N ILE A 43 5.93 2.66 -3.97
CA ILE A 43 7.12 2.07 -4.60
C ILE A 43 7.92 3.14 -5.34
N ARG A 44 7.26 4.03 -6.10
CA ARG A 44 7.94 5.15 -6.79
C ARG A 44 8.59 6.11 -5.80
N GLN A 45 7.87 6.49 -4.75
CA GLN A 45 8.42 7.36 -3.71
C GLN A 45 9.64 6.74 -3.02
N LEU A 46 9.59 5.44 -2.73
CA LEU A 46 10.72 4.73 -2.13
C LEU A 46 11.93 4.70 -3.08
N ALA A 47 11.72 4.51 -4.38
CA ALA A 47 12.77 4.56 -5.38
C ALA A 47 13.40 5.96 -5.47
N GLU A 48 12.60 7.02 -5.44
CA GLU A 48 13.09 8.40 -5.42
C GLU A 48 13.94 8.68 -4.16
N ILE A 49 13.47 8.26 -2.99
CA ILE A 49 14.23 8.39 -1.73
C ILE A 49 15.55 7.62 -1.80
N SER A 50 15.54 6.42 -2.39
CA SER A 50 16.75 5.63 -2.58
C SER A 50 17.79 6.39 -3.41
N VAL A 51 17.37 6.95 -4.54
CA VAL A 51 18.24 7.76 -5.42
C VAL A 51 18.76 9.00 -4.68
N LEU A 52 17.91 9.71 -3.94
CA LEU A 52 18.32 10.88 -3.16
C LEU A 52 19.32 10.51 -2.05
N THR A 53 19.09 9.40 -1.35
CA THR A 53 19.98 8.92 -0.30
C THR A 53 21.33 8.47 -0.86
N GLU A 54 21.31 7.79 -2.01
CA GLU A 54 22.53 7.47 -2.75
C GLU A 54 23.25 8.74 -3.19
N SER A 55 22.56 9.79 -3.63
CA SER A 55 23.18 11.06 -4.01
C SER A 55 23.86 11.79 -2.82
N ILE A 56 23.36 11.59 -1.59
CA ILE A 56 23.98 12.10 -0.36
C ILE A 56 25.22 11.26 0.00
N GLY A 57 25.15 9.94 -0.20
CA GLY A 57 26.21 8.96 0.12
C GLY A 57 27.19 8.66 -1.01
N GLY A 58 26.98 9.17 -2.22
CA GLY A 58 27.67 8.83 -3.47
C GLY A 58 29.12 9.27 -3.57
N LYS A 59 29.67 9.84 -2.49
CA LYS A 59 31.10 9.82 -2.21
C LYS A 59 31.29 8.86 -1.05
N THR A 60 31.53 7.59 -1.38
CA THR A 60 32.11 6.48 -0.59
C THR A 60 32.19 6.74 0.92
N GLY A 61 31.71 5.84 1.79
CA GLY A 61 31.86 5.93 3.26
C GLY A 61 33.27 6.29 3.79
N LEU A 62 34.31 6.13 2.96
CA LEU A 62 35.64 6.71 3.14
C LEU A 62 35.65 8.24 3.37
N ASN A 63 34.77 9.02 2.72
CA ASN A 63 34.64 10.47 2.90
C ASN A 63 33.93 10.85 4.20
N TRP A 64 33.11 9.95 4.76
CA TRP A 64 32.56 10.11 6.10
C TRP A 64 33.63 9.83 7.17
N SER A 65 34.46 8.80 6.97
CA SER A 65 35.63 8.52 7.83
C SER A 65 36.70 9.62 7.76
N ARG A 66 36.91 10.25 6.59
CA ARG A 66 37.85 11.38 6.45
C ARG A 66 37.38 12.67 7.15
N LYS A 67 36.09 12.74 7.52
CA LYS A 67 35.54 13.79 8.40
C LYS A 67 35.57 13.40 9.88
N GLN A 68 36.35 12.39 10.30
CA GLN A 68 36.77 12.22 11.71
C GLN A 68 37.75 13.31 12.18
N GLY A 69 37.47 14.55 11.81
CA GLY A 69 37.98 15.76 12.46
C GLY A 69 37.10 16.20 13.62
N PHE A 70 36.07 15.42 14.01
CA PHE A 70 35.41 15.58 15.30
C PHE A 70 36.33 15.01 16.39
N ARG A 71 37.52 15.60 16.52
CA ARG A 71 38.21 15.57 17.81
C ARG A 71 37.29 16.32 18.75
N CYS A 72 36.50 15.60 19.53
CA CYS A 72 36.06 16.14 20.82
C CYS A 72 37.36 16.34 21.60
N GLY A 73 37.94 17.53 21.46
CA GLY A 73 39.17 17.92 22.13
C GLY A 73 38.87 18.04 23.61
N CYS A 74 38.95 16.93 24.34
CA CYS A 74 39.17 16.98 25.77
C CYS A 74 40.56 17.59 25.98
N TRP A 75 40.62 18.88 26.30
CA TRP A 75 41.82 19.49 26.86
C TRP A 75 41.97 18.97 28.29
N LEU A 76 42.69 17.87 28.45
CA LEU A 76 43.39 17.55 29.69
C LEU A 76 44.87 17.76 29.40
N ILE A 77 45.38 18.90 29.86
CA ILE A 77 46.80 19.17 30.01
C ILE A 77 47.07 19.00 31.51
N GLU A 78 48.02 18.13 31.82
CA GLU A 78 48.71 18.07 33.12
C GLU A 78 49.82 19.14 33.15
#